data_AF-A0A2G8LAS5-F1
#
_entry.id   AF-A0A2G8LAS5-F1
#
_cell.length_a   1.000
_cell.length_b   1.000
_cell.length_c   1.000
_cell.angle_alpha   90.00
_cell.angle_beta   90.00
_cell.angle_gamma   90.00
#
_symmetry.space_group_name_H-M   'P 1'
#
loop_
_entity.id
_entity.type
_entity.pdbx_description
1 polymer ?
#
loop_
_entity_poly.entity_id
_entity_poly.type
_entity_poly.pdbx_seq_one_letter_code
_entity_poly.pdbx_strand_id
1 'polypeptide(L)'
;MADVVALWDIALSNGIHKVKFEHGTTSGKRTITIDDEAVSGFAYEYTLEIDGKSLKKFVEHRAKTAKVWTPVIDGVGHRVVFEKDTMDVWCDGEVLDTAGEFVEGGSETHFEVGGRSCCIRAVSSGKRREGIIHSLLLDDREIPEAIE
;
A
#
# COMPACT_ATOMS: atom_id res chain seq x y z
N MET A 1 6.06 -0.96 39.05
CA MET A 1 7.10 0.04 39.34
C MET A 1 7.50 0.64 38.01
N ALA A 2 7.58 1.96 37.87
CA ALA A 2 8.06 2.59 36.64
C ALA A 2 9.54 2.88 36.84
N ASP A 3 10.39 2.36 35.95
CA ASP A 3 11.83 2.54 36.05
C ASP A 3 12.22 3.79 35.26
N VAL A 4 13.02 4.65 35.87
CA VAL A 4 13.67 5.75 35.15
C VAL A 4 14.75 5.13 34.28
N VAL A 5 14.51 5.11 32.98
CA VAL A 5 15.43 4.47 32.03
C VAL A 5 16.36 5.46 31.35
N ALA A 6 16.01 6.75 31.36
CA ALA A 6 16.87 7.80 30.84
C ALA A 6 16.56 9.19 31.42
N LEU A 7 17.61 10.01 31.48
CA LEU A 7 17.59 11.42 31.89
C LEU A 7 18.48 12.23 30.94
N TRP A 8 17.99 13.37 30.49
CA TRP A 8 18.72 14.30 29.64
C TRP A 8 18.55 15.73 30.12
N ASP A 9 19.61 16.52 29.97
CA ASP A 9 19.57 17.98 30.06
C ASP A 9 19.70 18.54 28.65
N ILE A 10 18.65 19.19 28.14
CA ILE A 10 18.59 19.74 26.79
C ILE A 10 18.68 21.27 26.87
N ALA A 11 19.74 21.86 26.30
CA ALA A 11 19.90 23.30 26.22
C ALA A 11 19.16 23.86 25.00
N LEU A 12 18.17 24.73 25.23
CA LEU A 12 17.43 25.48 24.22
C LEU A 12 17.65 26.99 24.40
N SER A 13 17.14 27.80 23.47
CA SER A 13 17.31 29.26 23.51
C SER A 13 16.71 29.93 24.76
N ASN A 14 15.77 29.27 25.44
CA ASN A 14 15.09 29.72 26.65
C ASN A 14 15.62 29.09 27.95
N GLY A 15 16.65 28.23 27.90
CA GLY A 15 17.23 27.61 29.09
C GLY A 15 17.55 26.13 28.92
N ILE A 16 18.00 25.50 30.01
CA ILE A 16 18.23 24.06 30.07
C ILE A 16 16.96 23.39 30.61
N HIS A 17 16.44 22.41 29.87
CA HIS A 17 15.26 21.64 30.23
C HIS A 17 15.65 20.23 30.66
N LYS A 18 15.04 19.73 31.74
CA LYS A 18 15.27 18.37 32.24
C LYS A 18 14.23 17.43 31.67
N VAL A 19 14.67 16.49 30.83
CA VAL A 19 13.81 15.47 30.23
C VAL A 19 14.04 14.14 30.94
N LYS A 20 12.96 13.54 31.43
CA LYS A 20 12.97 12.24 32.10
C LYS A 20 12.08 11.27 31.34
N PHE A 21 12.58 10.06 31.10
CA PHE A 21 11.81 8.97 30.49
C PHE A 21 11.66 7.80 31.46
N GLU A 22 10.41 7.44 31.73
CA GLU A 22 10.02 6.32 32.57
C GLU A 22 9.34 5.23 31.75
N HIS A 23 9.78 3.99 31.96
CA HIS A 23 9.21 2.83 31.30
C HIS A 23 8.78 1.78 32.34
N GLY A 24 7.47 1.53 32.41
CA GLY A 24 6.92 0.40 33.14
C GLY A 24 7.03 -0.86 32.29
N THR A 25 8.05 -1.68 32.52
CA THR A 25 8.31 -2.92 31.77
C THR A 25 7.15 -3.93 31.85
N THR A 26 6.49 -4.02 33.01
CA THR A 26 5.31 -4.89 33.19
C THR A 26 4.01 -4.27 32.68
N SER A 27 3.81 -2.96 32.83
CA SER A 27 2.55 -2.29 32.48
C SER A 27 2.51 -1.76 31.05
N GLY A 28 3.65 -1.70 30.36
CA GLY A 28 3.80 -1.05 29.05
C GLY A 28 3.70 0.48 29.09
N LYS A 29 3.40 1.08 30.25
CA LYS A 29 3.26 2.53 30.39
C LYS A 29 4.59 3.22 30.11
N ARG A 30 4.52 4.30 29.34
CA ARG A 30 5.65 5.16 29.00
C ARG A 30 5.28 6.59 29.37
N THR A 31 6.18 7.29 30.04
CA THR A 31 5.95 8.67 30.47
C THR A 31 7.21 9.46 30.21
N ILE A 32 7.08 10.57 29.48
CA ILE A 32 8.13 11.58 29.39
C ILE A 32 7.68 12.77 30.24
N THR A 33 8.58 13.26 31.07
CA THR A 33 8.40 14.44 31.90
C THR A 33 9.42 15.47 31.47
N ILE A 34 8.98 16.72 31.29
CA ILE A 34 9.83 17.86 30.96
C ILE A 34 9.63 18.89 32.09
N ASP A 35 10.70 19.25 32.80
CA ASP A 35 10.66 20.19 33.94
C ASP A 35 9.56 19.87 34.95
N ASP A 36 9.48 18.59 35.34
CA ASP A 36 8.47 18.05 36.27
C ASP A 36 7.01 18.07 35.79
N GLU A 37 6.76 18.52 34.55
CA GLU A 37 5.46 18.42 33.89
C GLU A 37 5.34 17.15 33.04
N ALA A 38 4.33 16.33 33.35
CA ALA A 38 4.10 15.08 32.64
C ALA A 38 3.50 15.34 31.25
N VAL A 39 4.22 14.92 30.20
CA VAL A 39 3.70 14.91 28.84
C VAL A 39 3.06 13.55 28.58
N SER A 40 1.74 13.52 28.54
CA SER A 40 0.97 12.35 28.13
C SER A 40 0.66 12.39 26.63
N GLY A 41 0.59 11.24 25.97
CA GLY A 41 0.20 11.17 24.54
C GLY A 41 1.23 10.57 23.58
N PHE A 42 2.24 9.84 24.05
CA PHE A 42 3.08 9.04 23.15
C PHE A 42 2.25 7.91 22.51
N ALA A 43 1.64 8.21 21.37
CA ALA A 43 1.15 7.22 20.45
C ALA A 43 2.35 6.51 19.80
N TYR A 44 2.27 5.20 19.69
CA TYR A 44 3.23 4.43 18.93
C TYR A 44 2.87 4.59 17.46
N GLU A 45 3.74 5.22 16.69
CA GLU A 45 3.62 5.26 15.24
C GLU A 45 4.51 4.18 14.66
N TYR A 46 3.93 3.30 13.86
CA TYR A 46 4.69 2.38 13.02
C TYR A 46 4.78 2.99 11.63
N THR A 47 6.00 3.32 11.21
CA THR A 47 6.27 3.76 9.85
C THR A 47 6.96 2.62 9.11
N LEU A 48 6.32 2.10 8.06
CA LEU A 48 6.98 1.22 7.09
C LEU A 48 7.63 2.09 6.01
N GLU A 49 8.95 1.95 5.86
CA GLU A 49 9.73 2.55 4.79
C GLU A 49 10.41 1.46 3.97
N ILE A 50 10.39 1.63 2.65
CA ILE A 50 11.14 0.78 1.72
C ILE A 50 12.01 1.73 0.90
N ASP A 51 13.32 1.52 0.88
CA ASP A 51 14.30 2.40 0.20
C ASP A 51 14.13 3.90 0.50
N GLY A 52 13.80 4.26 1.75
CA GLY A 52 13.61 5.64 2.20
C GLY A 52 12.32 6.32 1.71
N LYS A 53 11.37 5.57 1.14
CA LYS A 53 10.01 6.06 0.84
C LYS A 53 9.01 5.45 1.82
N SER A 54 8.14 6.28 2.36
CA SER A 54 7.07 5.83 3.25
C SER A 54 6.04 4.97 2.53
N LEU A 55 5.35 4.09 3.28
CA LEU A 55 4.23 3.29 2.78
C LEU A 55 3.20 4.12 2.01
N LYS A 56 2.86 5.33 2.50
CA LYS A 56 1.94 6.24 1.82
C LYS A 56 2.41 6.57 0.40
N LYS A 57 3.70 6.92 0.23
CA LYS A 57 4.27 7.20 -1.09
C LYS A 57 4.24 5.96 -2.00
N PHE A 58 4.44 4.78 -1.44
CA PHE A 58 4.33 3.52 -2.20
C PHE A 58 2.91 3.25 -2.69
N VAL A 59 1.91 3.38 -1.82
CA VAL A 59 0.49 3.20 -2.17
C VAL A 59 0.10 4.19 -3.27
N GLU A 60 0.45 5.47 -3.11
CA GLU A 60 0.18 6.52 -4.10
C GLU A 60 0.88 6.26 -5.45
N HIS A 61 2.14 5.81 -5.43
CA HIS A 61 2.88 5.50 -6.63
C HIS A 61 2.29 4.28 -7.35
N ARG A 62 2.04 3.19 -6.61
CA ARG A 62 1.47 1.98 -7.18
C ARG A 62 0.08 2.21 -7.75
N ALA A 63 -0.78 3.00 -7.11
CA ALA A 63 -2.10 3.32 -7.67
C ALA A 63 -2.00 4.03 -9.04
N LYS A 64 -0.92 4.78 -9.28
CA LYS A 64 -0.65 5.41 -10.58
C LYS A 64 -0.12 4.42 -11.60
N THR A 65 0.83 3.56 -11.22
CA THR A 65 1.55 2.68 -12.15
C THR A 65 0.88 1.32 -12.36
N ALA A 66 -0.05 0.92 -11.51
CA ALA A 66 -0.70 -0.38 -11.59
C ALA A 66 -2.22 -0.31 -11.38
N LYS A 67 -2.89 -1.41 -11.74
CA LYS A 67 -4.27 -1.72 -11.36
C LYS A 67 -4.29 -3.04 -10.59
N VAL A 68 -5.20 -3.18 -9.63
CA VAL A 68 -5.28 -4.37 -8.78
C VAL A 68 -6.72 -4.84 -8.67
N TRP A 69 -6.90 -6.15 -8.77
CA TRP A 69 -8.17 -6.83 -8.59
C TRP A 69 -8.01 -8.02 -7.66
N THR A 70 -9.12 -8.42 -7.02
CA THR A 70 -9.17 -9.57 -6.12
C THR A 70 -10.28 -10.55 -6.52
N PRO A 71 -10.25 -11.12 -7.75
CA PRO A 71 -11.27 -12.07 -8.17
C PRO A 71 -11.29 -13.32 -7.28
N VAL A 72 -12.49 -13.85 -7.05
CA VAL A 72 -12.68 -15.17 -6.43
C VAL A 72 -12.89 -16.19 -7.55
N ILE A 73 -11.92 -17.07 -7.74
CA ILE A 73 -11.92 -18.11 -8.77
C ILE A 73 -12.01 -19.46 -8.06
N ASP A 74 -13.05 -20.22 -8.37
CA ASP A 74 -13.34 -21.52 -7.75
C ASP A 74 -13.30 -21.52 -6.21
N GLY A 75 -13.75 -20.41 -5.61
CA GLY A 75 -13.82 -20.21 -4.16
C GLY A 75 -12.54 -19.69 -3.50
N VAL A 76 -11.47 -19.49 -4.27
CA VAL A 76 -10.18 -18.96 -3.81
C VAL A 76 -10.01 -17.52 -4.30
N GLY A 77 -9.64 -16.62 -3.39
CA GLY A 77 -9.31 -15.24 -3.74
C GLY A 77 -7.90 -15.14 -4.30
N HIS A 78 -7.76 -14.54 -5.47
CA HIS A 78 -6.48 -14.30 -6.13
C HIS A 78 -6.18 -12.81 -6.20
N ARG A 79 -4.93 -12.39 -6.06
CA ARG A 79 -4.53 -11.00 -6.23
C ARG A 79 -3.91 -10.81 -7.61
N VAL A 80 -4.68 -10.22 -8.52
CA VAL A 80 -4.23 -9.88 -9.88
C VAL A 80 -3.75 -8.44 -9.91
N VAL A 81 -2.53 -8.20 -10.38
CA VAL A 81 -1.93 -6.88 -10.56
C VAL A 81 -1.55 -6.69 -12.02
N PHE A 82 -1.93 -5.57 -12.59
CA PHE A 82 -1.52 -5.17 -13.94
C PHE A 82 -0.64 -3.94 -13.87
N GLU A 83 0.62 -4.06 -14.28
CA GLU A 83 1.56 -2.94 -14.38
C GLU A 83 1.39 -2.23 -15.73
N LYS A 84 1.03 -0.94 -15.70
CA LYS A 84 0.65 -0.19 -16.90
C LYS A 84 1.83 0.14 -17.82
N ASP A 85 3.04 0.20 -17.26
CA ASP A 85 4.24 0.61 -17.99
C ASP A 85 4.90 -0.59 -18.68
N THR A 86 5.03 -1.72 -17.97
CA THR A 86 5.60 -2.95 -18.51
C THR A 86 4.57 -3.82 -19.22
N MET A 87 3.28 -3.59 -18.95
CA MET A 87 2.14 -4.43 -19.34
C MET A 87 2.17 -5.82 -18.69
N ASP A 88 2.99 -6.03 -17.67
CA ASP A 88 3.06 -7.30 -16.95
C ASP A 88 1.79 -7.55 -16.14
N VAL A 89 1.31 -8.79 -16.17
CA VAL A 89 0.23 -9.27 -15.31
C VAL A 89 0.83 -10.18 -14.26
N TRP A 90 0.59 -9.87 -13.00
CA TRP A 90 0.97 -10.70 -11.87
C TRP A 90 -0.26 -11.32 -11.23
N CYS A 91 -0.14 -12.56 -10.76
CA CYS A 91 -1.12 -13.20 -9.89
C CYS A 91 -0.42 -13.79 -8.67
N ASP A 92 -0.88 -13.44 -7.47
CA ASP A 92 -0.36 -13.96 -6.19
C ASP A 92 1.16 -13.85 -6.00
N GLY A 93 1.78 -12.86 -6.66
CA GLY A 93 3.21 -12.59 -6.58
C GLY A 93 4.06 -13.23 -7.68
N GLU A 94 3.44 -13.92 -8.65
CA GLU A 94 4.13 -14.47 -9.82
C GLU A 94 3.69 -13.76 -11.11
N VAL A 95 4.62 -13.56 -12.04
CA VAL A 95 4.34 -13.02 -13.38
C VAL A 95 3.67 -14.11 -14.21
N LEU A 96 2.57 -13.77 -14.88
CA LEU A 96 1.84 -14.67 -15.77
C LEU A 96 2.31 -14.56 -17.22
N ASP A 97 2.17 -15.66 -17.96
CA ASP A 97 2.20 -15.62 -19.42
C ASP A 97 0.95 -14.93 -19.94
N THR A 98 1.13 -14.00 -20.88
CA THR A 98 0.04 -13.20 -21.44
C THR A 98 0.08 -13.15 -22.97
N ALA A 99 -1.09 -12.96 -23.58
CA ALA A 99 -1.24 -12.75 -25.01
C ALA A 99 -2.01 -11.45 -25.28
N GLY A 100 -1.39 -10.52 -26.01
CA GLY A 100 -2.01 -9.24 -26.37
C GLY A 100 -2.74 -9.31 -27.72
N GLU A 101 -3.94 -8.73 -27.78
CA GLU A 101 -4.73 -8.58 -29.01
C GLU A 101 -5.24 -7.13 -29.15
N PHE A 102 -5.27 -6.60 -30.38
CA PHE A 102 -5.91 -5.32 -30.67
C PHE A 102 -7.35 -5.56 -31.13
N VAL A 103 -8.31 -4.93 -30.45
CA VAL A 103 -9.74 -5.10 -30.72
C VAL A 103 -10.38 -3.79 -31.13
N GLU A 104 -11.61 -3.85 -31.67
CA GLU A 104 -12.40 -2.68 -32.05
C GLU A 104 -12.86 -1.90 -30.80
N GLY A 105 -11.95 -1.12 -30.22
CA GLY A 105 -12.18 -0.39 -28.96
C GLY A 105 -10.93 -0.19 -28.11
N GLY A 106 -9.83 -0.88 -28.43
CA GLY A 106 -8.57 -0.76 -27.70
C GLY A 106 -7.72 -2.02 -27.81
N SER A 107 -7.19 -2.47 -26.69
CA SER A 107 -6.41 -3.71 -26.61
C SER A 107 -6.90 -4.61 -25.50
N GLU A 108 -6.70 -5.90 -25.67
CA GLU A 108 -6.96 -6.94 -24.70
C GLU A 108 -5.66 -7.67 -24.36
N THR A 109 -5.51 -8.05 -23.09
CA THR A 109 -4.39 -8.86 -22.59
C THR A 109 -4.98 -10.09 -21.93
N HIS A 110 -4.86 -11.22 -22.61
CA HIS A 110 -5.43 -12.50 -22.21
C HIS A 110 -4.44 -13.30 -21.38
N PHE A 111 -4.94 -13.98 -20.36
CA PHE A 111 -4.17 -14.86 -19.47
C PHE A 111 -5.10 -15.86 -18.78
N GLU A 112 -4.52 -16.82 -18.08
CA GLU A 112 -5.27 -17.85 -17.38
C GLU A 112 -4.92 -17.85 -15.89
N VAL A 113 -5.94 -17.99 -15.03
CA VAL A 113 -5.75 -18.20 -13.58
C VAL A 113 -6.59 -19.38 -13.16
N GLY A 114 -5.93 -20.43 -12.65
CA GLY A 114 -6.62 -21.62 -12.14
C GLY A 114 -7.51 -22.33 -13.17
N GLY A 115 -7.13 -22.39 -14.45
CA GLY A 115 -7.95 -23.03 -15.49
C GLY A 115 -8.96 -22.09 -16.18
N ARG A 116 -9.09 -20.85 -15.68
CA ARG A 116 -10.14 -19.91 -16.11
C ARG A 116 -9.57 -18.78 -16.94
N SER A 117 -10.28 -18.46 -18.01
CA SER A 117 -9.88 -17.42 -18.95
C SER A 117 -10.15 -16.04 -18.36
N CYS A 118 -9.09 -15.23 -18.32
CA CYS A 118 -9.12 -13.85 -17.88
C CYS A 118 -8.67 -12.93 -19.03
N CYS A 119 -9.17 -11.70 -19.02
CA CYS A 119 -8.75 -10.68 -19.96
C CYS A 119 -8.69 -9.33 -19.25
N ILE A 120 -7.60 -8.58 -19.43
CA ILE A 120 -7.57 -7.15 -19.12
C ILE A 120 -7.84 -6.39 -20.40
N ARG A 121 -8.95 -5.65 -20.42
CA ARG A 121 -9.33 -4.79 -21.54
C ARG A 121 -8.90 -3.36 -21.25
N ALA A 122 -8.19 -2.77 -22.20
CA ALA A 122 -7.72 -1.40 -22.18
C ALA A 122 -8.49 -0.58 -23.22
N VAL A 123 -9.30 0.38 -22.77
CA VAL A 123 -10.12 1.25 -23.64
C VAL A 123 -9.71 2.70 -23.45
N SER A 124 -9.57 3.45 -24.55
CA SER A 124 -9.37 4.88 -24.46
C SER A 124 -10.62 5.55 -23.88
N SER A 125 -10.48 6.31 -22.79
CA SER A 125 -11.59 7.04 -22.18
C SER A 125 -12.17 8.15 -23.07
N GLY A 126 -11.50 8.48 -24.20
CA GLY A 126 -11.84 9.62 -25.06
C GLY A 126 -11.63 10.99 -24.40
N LYS A 127 -11.33 11.04 -23.09
CA LYS A 127 -11.05 12.27 -22.35
C LYS A 127 -9.55 12.38 -22.09
N ARG A 128 -8.97 13.50 -22.52
CA ARG A 128 -7.53 13.79 -22.40
C ARG A 128 -6.96 13.65 -20.97
N ARG A 129 -7.80 13.81 -19.93
CA ARG A 129 -7.39 13.72 -18.51
C ARG A 129 -7.55 12.32 -17.88
N GLU A 130 -8.45 11.48 -18.39
CA GLU A 130 -8.74 10.16 -17.79
C GLU A 130 -7.87 9.05 -18.39
N GLY A 131 -7.31 9.26 -19.59
CA GLY A 131 -6.34 8.34 -20.19
C GLY A 131 -6.95 7.01 -20.63
N ILE A 132 -6.19 5.92 -20.48
CA ILE A 132 -6.63 4.56 -20.80
C ILE A 132 -7.24 3.92 -19.55
N ILE A 133 -8.47 3.43 -19.69
CA ILE A 133 -9.19 2.69 -18.65
C ILE A 133 -8.88 1.21 -18.84
N HIS A 134 -8.52 0.54 -17.76
CA HIS A 134 -8.24 -0.89 -17.73
C HIS A 134 -9.27 -1.58 -16.86
N SER A 135 -9.92 -2.60 -17.40
CA SER A 135 -10.94 -3.41 -16.72
C SER A 135 -10.54 -4.88 -16.80
N LEU A 136 -10.63 -5.60 -15.68
CA LEU A 136 -10.43 -7.05 -15.65
C LEU A 136 -11.76 -7.75 -15.94
N LEU A 137 -11.74 -8.74 -16.84
CA LEU A 137 -12.83 -9.63 -17.14
C LEU A 137 -12.44 -11.07 -16.76
N LEU A 138 -13.35 -11.77 -16.06
CA LEU A 138 -13.28 -13.20 -15.78
C LEU A 138 -14.52 -13.85 -16.41
N ASP A 139 -14.32 -14.75 -17.38
CA ASP A 139 -15.40 -15.34 -18.19
C ASP A 139 -16.42 -14.27 -18.68
N ASP A 140 -15.91 -13.21 -19.31
CA ASP A 140 -16.66 -12.06 -19.83
C ASP A 140 -17.37 -11.18 -18.79
N ARG A 141 -17.16 -11.42 -17.48
CA ARG A 141 -17.71 -10.59 -16.41
C ARG A 141 -16.66 -9.65 -15.86
N GLU A 142 -16.97 -8.37 -15.84
CA GLU A 142 -16.09 -7.36 -15.27
C GLU A 142 -15.95 -7.53 -13.75
N ILE A 143 -14.70 -7.52 -13.29
CA ILE A 143 -14.34 -7.59 -11.87
C ILE A 143 -14.02 -6.18 -11.38
N PRO A 144 -14.66 -5.71 -10.28
CA PRO A 144 -14.35 -4.42 -9.70
C PRO A 144 -12.89 -4.31 -9.26
N GLU A 145 -12.27 -3.15 -9.54
CA GLU A 145 -10.94 -2.83 -9.02
C GLU A 145 -10.95 -2.85 -7.48
N ALA A 146 -9.90 -3.41 -6.89
CA ALA A 146 -9.75 -3.46 -5.44
C ALA A 146 -9.56 -2.05 -4.88
N ILE A 147 -10.28 -1.74 -3.80
CA ILE A 147 -10.08 -0.52 -3.02
C ILE A 147 -8.99 -0.82 -1.99
N GLU A 148 -7.97 0.02 -1.93
CA GLU A 148 -6.89 -0.04 -0.94
C GLU A 148 -6.79 1.21 -0.09
#